data_AF-A0A3B0SFE0-F1
#
_entry.id   AF-A0A3B0SFE0-F1
#
_cell.length_a   1.000
_cell.length_b   1.000
_cell.length_c   1.000
_cell.angle_alpha   90.00
_cell.angle_beta   90.00
_cell.angle_gamma   90.00
#
_symmetry.space_group_name_H-M   'P 1'
#
loop_
_entity.id
_entity.type
_entity.pdbx_description
1 polymer ?
#
loop_
_entity_poly.entity_id
_entity_poly.type
_entity_poly.pdbx_seq_one_letter_code
_entity_poly.pdbx_strand_id
1 'polypeptide(L)'
;MLWFFVIITVPLAGAAVFYWRWRRMIAAEVAEGAAIEWAHLQKHEPEFLAGVSEEKFREIYALVHTPRFPGYVLAMTATFFASLPVTFAVLALVLWGAQAVGAVPEPVDVANRLLLDEGQLIFFRETPPEAALYYLRDVSGFYYFFGVLTVWLGIVAFFMRRYHRNRPGYLRDEIIRIRE
;
A
#
# COMPACT_ATOMS: atom_id res chain seq x y z
N MET A 1 -4.67 -19.08 -11.98
CA MET A 1 -4.30 -18.49 -10.68
C MET A 1 -2.79 -18.40 -10.48
N LEU A 2 -2.01 -19.49 -10.56
CA LEU A 2 -0.54 -19.43 -10.38
C LEU A 2 0.18 -18.43 -11.30
N TRP A 3 -0.19 -18.37 -12.59
CA TRP A 3 0.39 -17.42 -13.54
C TRP A 3 0.21 -15.95 -13.16
N PHE A 4 -0.92 -15.58 -12.54
CA PHE A 4 -1.15 -14.22 -12.05
C PHE A 4 -0.11 -13.84 -11.00
N PHE A 5 0.19 -14.74 -10.05
CA PHE A 5 1.18 -14.49 -9.02
C PHE A 5 2.59 -14.39 -9.61
N VAL A 6 2.94 -15.24 -10.57
CA VAL A 6 4.23 -15.18 -11.27
C VAL A 6 4.39 -13.86 -12.02
N ILE A 7 3.37 -13.47 -12.79
CA ILE A 7 3.37 -12.25 -13.62
C ILE A 7 3.52 -10.99 -12.78
N ILE A 8 3.01 -10.96 -11.54
CA ILE A 8 3.18 -9.79 -10.65
C ILE A 8 4.48 -9.87 -9.84
N THR A 9 4.87 -11.05 -9.37
CA THR A 9 6.06 -11.22 -8.52
C THR A 9 7.33 -10.90 -9.29
N VAL A 10 7.44 -11.29 -10.57
CA VAL A 10 8.64 -11.06 -11.37
C VAL A 10 8.93 -9.56 -11.57
N PRO A 11 7.98 -8.71 -12.03
CA PRO A 11 8.17 -7.27 -12.11
C PRO A 11 8.42 -6.63 -10.74
N LEU A 12 7.74 -7.07 -9.68
CA LEU A 12 7.94 -6.53 -8.34
C LEU A 12 9.36 -6.81 -7.82
N ALA A 13 9.87 -8.03 -8.04
CA ALA A 13 11.25 -8.40 -7.74
C ALA A 13 12.24 -7.58 -8.59
N GLY A 14 11.96 -7.41 -9.88
CA GLY A 14 12.75 -6.55 -10.77
C GLY A 14 12.80 -5.10 -10.28
N ALA A 15 11.66 -4.53 -9.89
CA ALA A 15 11.57 -3.19 -9.32
C ALA A 15 12.33 -3.08 -7.98
N ALA A 16 12.30 -4.12 -7.15
CA ALA A 16 13.06 -4.16 -5.90
C ALA A 16 14.58 -4.18 -6.14
N VAL A 17 15.05 -4.99 -7.09
CA VAL A 17 16.48 -5.04 -7.47
C VAL A 17 16.92 -3.70 -8.07
N PHE A 18 16.09 -3.13 -8.96
CA PHE A 18 16.35 -1.82 -9.55
C PHE A 18 16.43 -0.73 -8.48
N TYR A 19 15.43 -0.67 -7.59
CA TYR A 19 15.41 0.28 -6.46
C TYR A 19 16.64 0.12 -5.56
N TRP A 20 17.05 -1.11 -5.25
CA TRP A 20 18.24 -1.36 -4.44
C TRP A 20 19.52 -0.85 -5.11
N ARG A 21 19.68 -1.09 -6.41
CA ARG A 21 20.83 -0.60 -7.18
C ARG A 21 20.83 0.92 -7.26
N TRP A 22 19.69 1.51 -7.58
CA TRP A 22 19.51 2.96 -7.62
C TRP A 22 19.80 3.60 -6.25
N ARG A 23 19.28 3.04 -5.16
CA ARG A 23 19.51 3.53 -3.79
C ARG A 23 20.99 3.54 -3.42
N ARG A 24 21.77 2.55 -3.86
CA ARG A 24 23.22 2.51 -3.65
C ARG A 24 23.95 3.62 -4.39
N MET A 25 23.54 3.93 -5.61
CA MET A 25 24.11 5.06 -6.37
C MET A 25 23.81 6.39 -5.67
N ILE A 26 22.56 6.63 -5.31
CA ILE A 26 22.15 7.84 -4.59
C ILE A 26 22.88 7.98 -3.25
N ALA A 27 23.11 6.88 -2.53
CA ALA A 27 23.85 6.93 -1.28
C ALA A 27 25.29 7.45 -1.46
N ALA A 28 25.94 7.14 -2.59
CA ALA A 28 27.27 7.66 -2.90
C ALA A 28 27.22 9.17 -3.22
N GLU A 29 26.26 9.60 -4.04
CA GLU A 29 26.06 11.03 -4.37
C GLU A 29 25.74 11.86 -3.12
N VAL A 30 24.89 11.33 -2.23
CA VAL A 30 24.53 11.98 -0.96
C VAL A 30 25.74 12.06 -0.02
N ALA A 31 26.63 11.06 0.00
CA ALA A 31 27.84 11.10 0.79
C ALA A 31 28.85 12.14 0.29
N GLU A 32 28.99 12.29 -1.04
CA GLU A 32 29.80 13.33 -1.65
C GLU A 32 29.23 14.72 -1.35
N GLY A 33 27.92 14.90 -1.52
CA GLY A 33 27.22 16.15 -1.19
C GLY A 33 27.39 16.53 0.29
N ALA A 34 27.33 15.55 1.20
CA ALA A 34 27.55 15.79 2.62
C ALA A 34 28.96 16.31 2.92
N ALA A 35 30.00 15.79 2.25
CA ALA A 35 31.37 16.24 2.45
C ALA A 35 31.58 17.67 1.94
N ILE A 36 31.00 18.01 0.78
CA ILE A 36 31.06 19.35 0.20
C ILE A 36 30.35 20.36 1.10
N GLU A 37 29.12 20.04 1.53
CA GLU A 37 28.32 20.93 2.36
C GLU A 37 28.96 21.14 3.75
N TRP A 38 29.55 20.08 4.33
CA TRP A 38 30.30 20.18 5.57
C TRP A 38 31.48 21.14 5.46
N ALA A 39 32.32 21.00 4.42
CA ALA A 39 33.46 21.88 4.18
C ALA A 39 33.01 23.33 3.94
N HIS A 40 31.88 23.53 3.25
CA HIS A 40 31.28 24.83 3.04
C HIS A 40 30.84 25.48 4.36
N LEU A 41 30.07 24.78 5.19
CA LEU A 41 29.58 25.27 6.47
C LEU A 41 30.71 25.49 7.49
N GLN A 42 31.73 24.64 7.50
CA GLN A 42 32.90 24.82 8.35
C GLN A 42 33.66 26.13 8.02
N LYS A 43 33.68 26.52 6.75
CA LYS A 43 34.36 27.74 6.29
C LYS A 43 33.52 29.01 6.52
N HIS A 44 32.21 28.96 6.32
CA HIS A 44 31.35 30.15 6.33
C HIS A 44 30.54 30.33 7.61
N GLU A 45 30.17 29.25 8.28
CA GLU A 45 29.31 29.23 9.47
C GLU A 45 29.82 28.22 10.53
N PRO A 46 31.07 28.33 11.03
CA PRO A 46 31.62 27.36 11.97
C PRO A 46 30.84 27.28 13.30
N GLU A 47 30.23 28.40 13.72
CA GLU A 47 29.38 28.46 14.92
C GLU A 47 28.10 27.64 14.79
N PHE A 48 27.61 27.45 13.56
CA PHE A 48 26.42 26.64 13.29
C PHE A 48 26.70 25.16 13.52
N LEU A 49 27.90 24.70 13.17
CA LEU A 49 28.38 23.33 13.37
C LEU A 49 28.96 23.06 14.76
N ALA A 50 29.02 24.06 15.63
CA ALA A 50 29.59 23.90 16.97
C ALA A 50 28.88 22.78 17.76
N GLY A 51 29.65 21.78 18.20
CA GLY A 51 29.16 20.62 18.94
C GLY A 51 28.64 19.46 18.08
N VAL A 52 28.65 19.58 16.74
CA VAL A 52 28.23 18.52 15.83
C VAL A 52 29.47 17.89 15.21
N SER A 53 29.60 16.55 15.28
CA SER A 53 30.67 15.84 14.58
C SER A 53 30.36 15.70 13.08
N GLU A 54 31.39 15.56 12.25
CA GLU A 54 31.21 15.33 10.81
C GLU A 54 30.40 14.05 10.54
N GLU A 55 30.62 13.00 11.32
CA GLU A 55 29.85 11.76 11.24
C GLU A 55 28.36 12.01 11.48
N LYS A 56 28.03 12.78 12.52
CA LYS A 56 26.63 13.11 12.85
C LYS A 56 26.00 13.98 11.76
N PHE A 57 26.76 14.94 11.22
CA PHE A 57 26.29 15.75 10.10
C PHE A 57 25.98 14.88 8.88
N ARG A 58 26.86 13.94 8.51
CA ARG A 58 26.64 13.01 7.39
C ARG A 58 25.38 12.16 7.59
N GLU A 59 25.12 11.69 8.81
CA GLU A 59 23.89 10.96 9.14
C GLU A 59 22.63 11.81 8.90
N ILE A 60 22.61 13.05 9.40
CA ILE A 60 21.48 13.98 9.23
C ILE A 60 21.30 14.34 7.75
N TYR A 61 22.40 14.64 7.06
CA TYR A 61 22.38 14.99 5.65
C TYR A 61 21.79 13.85 4.83
N ALA A 62 22.21 12.61 5.10
CA ALA A 62 21.66 11.43 4.46
C ALA A 62 20.18 11.23 4.78
N LEU A 63 19.76 11.47 6.04
CA LEU A 63 18.36 11.38 6.45
C LEU A 63 17.46 12.34 5.65
N VAL A 64 17.93 13.58 5.44
CA VAL A 64 17.18 14.65 4.77
C VAL A 64 17.16 14.48 3.25
N HIS A 65 18.31 14.15 2.65
CA HIS A 65 18.48 14.17 1.18
C HIS A 65 18.24 12.83 0.49
N THR A 66 18.21 11.71 1.23
CA THR A 66 17.89 10.41 0.61
C THR A 66 16.41 10.37 0.21
N PRO A 67 16.05 10.16 -1.07
CA PRO A 67 14.65 10.13 -1.47
C PRO A 67 13.97 8.87 -0.96
N ARG A 68 12.92 9.06 -0.16
CA ARG A 68 12.21 7.96 0.54
C ARG A 68 11.00 7.43 -0.22
N PHE A 69 10.37 8.28 -1.03
CA PHE A 69 9.11 8.00 -1.70
C PHE A 69 9.13 6.68 -2.51
N PRO A 70 10.15 6.38 -3.34
CA PRO A 70 10.16 5.15 -4.13
C PRO A 70 10.14 3.88 -3.26
N GLY A 71 10.83 3.90 -2.11
CA GLY A 71 10.82 2.78 -1.17
C GLY A 71 9.44 2.55 -0.55
N TYR A 72 8.72 3.62 -0.22
CA TYR A 72 7.34 3.52 0.29
C TYR A 72 6.38 3.00 -0.78
N VAL A 73 6.50 3.45 -2.04
CA VAL A 73 5.68 2.95 -3.15
C VAL A 73 5.90 1.45 -3.36
N LEU A 74 7.16 1.01 -3.39
CA LEU A 74 7.49 -0.41 -3.56
C LEU A 74 6.93 -1.26 -2.41
N ALA A 75 7.11 -0.82 -1.17
CA ALA A 75 6.59 -1.52 0.01
C ALA A 75 5.06 -1.57 0.04
N MET A 76 4.40 -0.48 -0.35
CA MET A 76 2.94 -0.42 -0.45
C MET A 76 2.41 -1.38 -1.51
N THR A 77 3.00 -1.39 -2.71
CA THR A 77 2.61 -2.30 -3.80
C THR A 77 2.81 -3.77 -3.40
N ALA A 78 3.94 -4.09 -2.76
CA ALA A 78 4.18 -5.42 -2.22
C ALA A 78 3.13 -5.82 -1.17
N THR A 79 2.73 -4.88 -0.31
CA THR A 79 1.71 -5.10 0.71
C THR A 79 0.33 -5.31 0.09
N PHE A 80 -0.05 -4.56 -0.96
CA PHE A 80 -1.31 -4.81 -1.69
C PHE A 80 -1.36 -6.23 -2.23
N PHE A 81 -0.31 -6.66 -2.90
CA PHE A 81 -0.25 -8.00 -3.48
C PHE A 81 -0.29 -9.10 -2.41
N ALA A 82 0.50 -8.95 -1.33
CA ALA A 82 0.49 -9.88 -0.21
C ALA A 82 -0.85 -9.89 0.56
N SER A 83 -1.58 -8.78 0.57
CA SER A 83 -2.88 -8.67 1.24
C SER A 83 -4.01 -9.41 0.54
N LEU A 84 -3.89 -9.71 -0.77
CA LEU A 84 -4.94 -10.39 -1.53
C LEU A 84 -5.34 -11.76 -0.93
N PRO A 85 -4.42 -12.73 -0.73
CA PRO A 85 -4.79 -14.01 -0.16
C PRO A 85 -5.37 -13.89 1.26
N VAL A 86 -4.82 -12.98 2.07
CA VAL A 86 -5.31 -12.73 3.44
C VAL A 86 -6.72 -12.15 3.42
N THR A 87 -6.96 -11.15 2.57
CA THR A 87 -8.28 -10.52 2.42
C THR A 87 -9.32 -11.53 1.97
N PHE A 88 -9.01 -12.36 0.97
CA PHE A 88 -9.95 -13.38 0.52
C PHE A 88 -10.22 -14.44 1.59
N ALA A 89 -9.21 -14.86 2.35
CA ALA A 89 -9.40 -15.79 3.46
C ALA A 89 -10.31 -15.20 4.55
N VAL A 90 -10.11 -13.93 4.91
CA VAL A 90 -10.94 -13.23 5.90
C VAL A 90 -12.38 -13.06 5.39
N LEU A 91 -12.57 -12.63 4.15
CA LEU A 91 -13.90 -12.48 3.56
C LEU A 91 -14.64 -13.83 3.49
N ALA A 92 -13.94 -14.91 3.12
CA ALA A 92 -14.50 -16.25 3.11
C ALA A 92 -14.89 -16.72 4.53
N LEU A 93 -14.06 -16.44 5.54
CA LEU A 93 -14.35 -16.77 6.94
C LEU A 93 -15.58 -16.00 7.45
N VAL A 94 -15.66 -14.70 7.14
CA VAL A 94 -16.81 -13.86 7.50
C VAL A 94 -18.08 -14.37 6.84
N LEU A 95 -18.03 -14.72 5.55
CA LEU A 95 -19.18 -15.28 4.85
C LEU A 95 -19.62 -16.62 5.46
N TRP A 96 -18.67 -17.52 5.72
CA TRP A 96 -18.93 -18.81 6.35
C TRP A 96 -19.59 -18.64 7.73
N GLY A 97 -19.06 -17.73 8.56
CA GLY A 97 -19.64 -17.43 9.86
C GLY A 97 -21.06 -16.85 9.76
N ALA A 98 -21.29 -15.94 8.81
CA ALA A 98 -22.59 -15.33 8.58
C ALA A 98 -23.63 -16.35 8.07
N GLN A 99 -23.21 -17.32 7.25
CA GLN A 99 -24.04 -18.46 6.84
C GLN A 99 -24.37 -19.36 8.02
N ALA A 100 -23.38 -19.68 8.87
CA ALA A 100 -23.58 -20.55 10.03
C ALA A 100 -24.61 -20.01 11.03
N VAL A 101 -24.76 -18.68 11.13
CA VAL A 101 -25.74 -18.02 12.01
C VAL A 101 -27.05 -17.63 11.30
N GLY A 102 -27.21 -18.00 10.02
CA GLY A 102 -28.40 -17.67 9.23
C GLY A 102 -28.57 -16.17 8.94
N ALA A 103 -27.51 -15.37 9.05
CA ALA A 103 -27.54 -13.94 8.76
C ALA A 103 -27.51 -13.63 7.26
N VAL A 104 -27.16 -14.61 6.42
CA VAL A 104 -27.17 -14.49 4.97
C VAL A 104 -28.35 -15.30 4.43
N PRO A 105 -29.33 -14.66 3.75
CA PRO A 105 -30.42 -15.39 3.11
C PRO A 105 -29.88 -16.27 1.98
N GLU A 106 -30.49 -17.44 1.78
CA GLU A 106 -30.08 -18.31 0.68
C GLU A 106 -30.30 -17.60 -0.67
N PRO A 107 -29.39 -17.73 -1.65
CA PRO A 107 -29.54 -17.07 -2.95
C PRO A 107 -30.86 -17.39 -3.64
N VAL A 108 -31.40 -18.59 -3.40
CA VAL A 108 -32.71 -19.04 -3.90
C VAL A 108 -33.86 -18.24 -3.28
N ASP A 109 -33.79 -17.94 -1.98
CA ASP A 109 -34.80 -17.12 -1.30
C ASP A 109 -34.80 -15.68 -1.79
N VAL A 110 -33.61 -15.13 -2.07
CA VAL A 110 -33.46 -13.77 -2.62
C VAL A 110 -33.96 -13.71 -4.07
N ALA A 111 -33.62 -14.71 -4.89
CA ALA A 111 -34.09 -14.81 -6.27
C ALA A 111 -35.63 -14.91 -6.33
N ASN A 112 -36.21 -15.80 -5.53
CA ASN A 112 -37.65 -16.03 -5.47
C ASN A 112 -38.43 -14.81 -4.96
N ARG A 113 -37.84 -13.98 -4.10
CA ARG A 113 -38.54 -12.82 -3.51
C ARG A 113 -38.35 -11.50 -4.25
N LEU A 114 -37.20 -11.28 -4.89
CA LEU A 114 -36.84 -9.97 -5.46
C LEU A 114 -36.77 -9.97 -6.99
N LEU A 115 -36.55 -11.12 -7.62
CA LEU A 115 -36.20 -11.18 -9.04
C LEU A 115 -37.15 -12.05 -9.86
N LEU A 116 -37.83 -13.01 -9.26
CA LEU A 116 -38.74 -13.93 -9.94
C LEU A 116 -40.20 -13.58 -9.63
N ASP A 117 -41.00 -13.42 -10.68
CA ASP A 117 -42.46 -13.38 -10.62
C ASP A 117 -42.99 -14.48 -11.55
N GLU A 118 -43.82 -15.38 -11.03
CA GLU A 118 -44.32 -16.58 -11.74
C GLU A 118 -43.22 -17.44 -12.42
N GLY A 119 -42.00 -17.44 -11.86
CA GLY A 119 -40.87 -18.22 -12.40
C GLY A 119 -40.12 -17.55 -13.55
N GLN A 120 -40.41 -16.28 -13.86
CA GLN A 120 -39.66 -15.46 -14.82
C GLN A 120 -39.02 -14.24 -14.15
N LEU A 121 -37.89 -13.78 -14.71
CA LEU A 121 -37.21 -12.57 -14.23
C LEU A 121 -38.08 -11.33 -14.46
N ILE A 122 -38.36 -10.55 -13.41
CA ILE A 122 -39.19 -9.32 -13.46
C ILE A 122 -38.64 -8.32 -14.50
N PHE A 123 -37.32 -8.23 -14.63
CA PHE A 123 -36.63 -7.33 -15.56
C PHE A 123 -36.40 -7.93 -16.96
N PHE A 124 -36.41 -9.26 -17.11
CA PHE A 124 -36.09 -9.95 -18.36
C PHE A 124 -36.91 -11.24 -18.53
N ARG A 125 -38.20 -11.09 -18.87
CA ARG A 125 -39.18 -12.19 -18.95
C ARG A 125 -38.80 -13.34 -19.89
N GLU A 126 -37.96 -13.09 -20.90
CA GLU A 126 -37.50 -14.10 -21.86
C GLU A 126 -36.25 -14.88 -21.41
N THR A 127 -35.68 -14.56 -20.25
CA THR A 127 -34.41 -15.14 -19.80
C THR A 127 -34.66 -16.30 -18.83
N PRO A 128 -33.96 -17.44 -18.98
CA PRO A 128 -34.22 -18.60 -18.16
C PRO A 128 -33.85 -18.34 -16.68
N PRO A 129 -34.51 -19.02 -15.71
CA PRO A 129 -34.41 -18.69 -14.28
C PRO A 129 -32.99 -18.79 -13.72
N GLU A 130 -32.11 -19.60 -14.32
CA GLU A 130 -30.72 -19.71 -13.90
C GLU A 130 -29.96 -18.37 -14.05
N ALA A 131 -30.38 -17.51 -14.99
CA ALA A 131 -29.77 -16.19 -15.18
C ALA A 131 -29.95 -15.29 -13.94
N ALA A 132 -31.03 -15.46 -13.17
CA ALA A 132 -31.24 -14.74 -11.91
C ALA A 132 -30.17 -15.11 -10.88
N LEU A 133 -29.80 -16.39 -10.82
CA LEU A 133 -28.76 -16.90 -9.92
C LEU A 133 -27.36 -16.43 -10.35
N TYR A 134 -27.07 -16.39 -11.66
CA TYR A 134 -25.83 -15.81 -12.17
C TYR A 134 -25.72 -14.32 -11.86
N TYR A 135 -26.80 -13.56 -12.05
CA TYR A 135 -26.85 -12.15 -11.72
C TYR A 135 -26.61 -11.90 -10.22
N LEU A 136 -27.29 -12.64 -9.34
CA LEU A 136 -27.07 -12.54 -7.89
C LEU A 136 -25.65 -12.92 -7.50
N ARG A 137 -25.06 -13.93 -8.14
CA ARG A 137 -23.67 -14.32 -7.94
C ARG A 137 -22.72 -13.20 -8.36
N ASP A 138 -22.95 -12.54 -9.48
CA ASP A 138 -22.11 -11.43 -9.94
C ASP A 138 -22.23 -10.20 -9.05
N VAL A 139 -23.45 -9.86 -8.60
CA VAL A 139 -23.69 -8.81 -7.60
C VAL A 139 -23.03 -9.18 -6.26
N SER A 140 -23.00 -10.46 -5.88
CA SER A 140 -22.26 -10.90 -4.69
C SER A 140 -20.75 -10.70 -4.85
N GLY A 141 -20.22 -10.95 -6.05
CA GLY A 141 -18.83 -10.66 -6.47
C GLY A 141 -18.45 -9.18 -6.27
N PHE A 142 -19.40 -8.27 -6.47
CA PHE A 142 -19.22 -6.84 -6.27
C PHE A 142 -18.91 -6.47 -4.80
N TYR A 143 -19.45 -7.19 -3.82
CA TYR A 143 -19.12 -6.92 -2.41
C TYR A 143 -17.70 -7.35 -2.03
N TYR A 144 -17.17 -8.41 -2.66
CA TYR A 144 -15.75 -8.79 -2.48
C TYR A 144 -14.81 -7.68 -2.94
N PHE A 145 -15.17 -6.96 -4.01
CA PHE A 145 -14.41 -5.81 -4.49
C PHE A 145 -14.33 -4.69 -3.45
N PHE A 146 -15.42 -4.36 -2.75
CA PHE A 146 -15.39 -3.39 -1.64
C PHE A 146 -14.58 -3.86 -0.44
N GLY A 147 -14.62 -5.16 -0.14
CA GLY A 147 -13.76 -5.75 0.90
C GLY A 147 -12.28 -5.52 0.59
N VAL A 148 -11.86 -5.82 -0.65
CA VAL A 148 -10.48 -5.57 -1.12
C VAL A 148 -10.15 -4.08 -1.09
N LEU A 149 -11.04 -3.22 -1.61
CA LEU A 149 -10.84 -1.77 -1.58
C LEU A 149 -10.67 -1.24 -0.16
N THR A 150 -11.46 -1.71 0.80
CA THR A 150 -11.36 -1.27 2.20
C THR A 150 -10.00 -1.60 2.79
N VAL A 151 -9.50 -2.82 2.55
CA VAL A 151 -8.15 -3.23 2.98
C VAL A 151 -7.09 -2.37 2.31
N TRP A 152 -7.21 -2.10 1.01
CA TRP A 152 -6.26 -1.27 0.28
C TRP A 152 -6.25 0.18 0.77
N LEU A 153 -7.42 0.77 1.05
CA LEU A 153 -7.51 2.10 1.68
C LEU A 153 -6.83 2.11 3.04
N GLY A 154 -6.99 1.06 3.85
CA GLY A 154 -6.27 0.89 5.11
C GLY A 154 -4.75 0.85 4.95
N ILE A 155 -4.26 0.10 3.95
CA ILE A 155 -2.83 0.04 3.61
C ILE A 155 -2.32 1.42 3.17
N VAL A 156 -3.02 2.12 2.28
CA VAL A 156 -2.66 3.48 1.85
C VAL A 156 -2.60 4.42 3.06
N ALA A 157 -3.64 4.43 3.90
CA ALA A 157 -3.70 5.27 5.08
C ALA A 157 -2.53 4.99 6.04
N PHE A 158 -2.18 3.72 6.25
CA PHE A 158 -1.03 3.32 7.06
C PHE A 158 0.29 3.85 6.48
N PHE A 159 0.56 3.61 5.20
CA PHE A 159 1.80 4.03 4.56
C PHE A 159 1.90 5.56 4.45
N MET A 160 0.82 6.27 4.13
CA MET A 160 0.77 7.73 4.10
C MET A 160 1.02 8.33 5.49
N ARG A 161 0.36 7.80 6.53
CA ARG A 161 0.59 8.23 7.92
C ARG A 161 2.03 7.99 8.33
N ARG A 162 2.60 6.83 8.02
CA ARG A 162 4.01 6.50 8.31
C ARG A 162 4.95 7.38 7.48
N TYR A 163 4.64 7.70 6.23
CA TYR A 163 5.48 8.56 5.39
C TYR A 163 5.56 9.97 5.98
N HIS A 164 4.41 10.59 6.27
CA HIS A 164 4.35 11.95 6.80
C HIS A 164 4.86 12.06 8.24
N ARG A 165 4.56 11.09 9.12
CA ARG A 165 5.02 11.11 10.52
C ARG A 165 6.54 11.10 10.67
N ASN A 166 7.26 10.46 9.74
CA ASN A 166 8.71 10.36 9.81
C ASN A 166 9.42 11.28 8.83
N ARG A 167 8.73 12.26 8.23
CA ARG A 167 9.37 13.19 7.30
C ARG A 167 10.40 14.03 8.08
N PRO A 168 11.68 14.03 7.66
CA PRO A 168 12.67 14.92 8.28
C PRO A 168 12.34 16.37 7.94
N GLY A 169 12.72 17.29 8.83
CA GLY A 169 12.69 18.72 8.60
C GLY A 169 13.75 19.16 7.59
N TYR A 170 13.99 20.47 7.50
CA TYR A 170 15.11 20.99 6.73
C TYR A 170 16.43 20.63 7.41
N LEU A 171 17.52 20.57 6.63
CA LEU A 171 18.85 20.24 7.15
C LEU A 171 19.23 21.10 8.36
N ARG A 172 18.94 22.40 8.30
CA ARG A 172 19.24 23.31 9.40
C ARG A 172 18.45 22.99 10.68
N ASP A 173 17.16 22.70 10.56
CA ASP A 173 16.29 22.37 11.70
C ASP A 173 16.72 21.08 12.39
N GLU A 174 17.12 20.07 11.60
CA GLU A 174 17.58 18.79 12.15
C GLU A 174 18.96 18.91 12.83
N ILE A 175 19.83 19.79 12.34
CA ILE A 175 21.11 20.11 13.01
C ILE A 175 20.86 20.82 14.34
N ILE A 176 19.92 21.78 14.39
CA ILE A 176 19.56 22.49 15.62
C ILE A 176 18.96 21.51 16.64
N ARG A 177 18.04 20.62 16.23
CA ARG A 177 17.39 19.63 17.09
C ARG A 177 18.38 18.70 17.80
N ILE A 178 19.55 18.46 17.24
CA ILE A 178 20.58 17.57 17.83
C ILE A 178 21.51 18.33 18.78
N ARG A 179 21.54 19.66 18.71
CA ARG A 179 22.30 20.51 19.64
C ARG A 179 21.54 20.78 20.94
N GLU A 180 20.21 20.73 20.92
CA GLU A 180 19.34 20.81 22.10
C GLU A 180 19.24 19.48 22.84
#